data_AF-A0A7K2M4F8-F1
#
_entry.id   AF-A0A7K2M4F8-F1
#
_cell.length_a   1.000
_cell.length_b   1.000
_cell.length_c   1.000
_cell.angle_alpha   90.00
_cell.angle_beta   90.00
_cell.angle_gamma   90.00
#
_symmetry.space_group_name_H-M   'P 1'
#
loop_
_entity.id
_entity.type
_entity.pdbx_description
1 polymer ?
#
loop_
_entity_poly.entity_id
_entity_poly.type
_entity_poly.pdbx_seq_one_letter_code
_entity_poly.pdbx_strand_id
1 'polypeptide(L)'
;RAARPGGAERTALVERAAAALVRHAVAEKAWLYPAVRRYVPDGDDRAERELRAHREVEELLASLTAANPAGEEFTELLVAVVARVTRQFVEQEQTLFPRLEAGCPQEVLRDLGDRVRAT
;
A
#
# COMPACT_ATOMS: atom_id res chain seq x y z
N ARG A 1 -4.89 -9.67 21.42
CA ARG A 1 -3.73 -10.42 21.97
C ARG A 1 -2.71 -10.53 20.84
N ALA A 2 -1.44 -10.19 21.05
CA ALA A 2 -0.43 -10.35 20.01
C ALA A 2 -0.14 -11.84 19.77
N ALA A 3 0.00 -12.25 18.50
CA ALA A 3 0.43 -13.60 18.16
C ALA A 3 1.85 -13.84 18.70
N ARG A 4 2.13 -15.06 19.18
CA ARG A 4 3.46 -15.40 19.71
C ARG A 4 4.52 -15.41 18.58
N PRO A 5 5.77 -15.00 18.85
CA PRO A 5 6.88 -15.21 17.92
C PRO A 5 6.98 -16.68 17.48
N GLY A 6 7.23 -16.93 16.20
CA GLY A 6 7.31 -18.28 15.63
C GLY A 6 5.99 -19.08 15.58
N GLY A 7 4.87 -18.52 16.07
CA GLY A 7 3.57 -19.21 16.04
C GLY A 7 2.95 -19.19 14.65
N ALA A 8 2.30 -20.28 14.24
CA ALA A 8 1.60 -20.40 12.95
C ALA A 8 0.56 -19.28 12.72
N GLU A 9 -0.08 -18.80 13.79
CA GLU A 9 -1.00 -17.65 13.75
C GLU A 9 -0.29 -16.37 13.26
N ARG A 10 0.95 -16.12 13.70
CA ARG A 10 1.71 -14.93 13.30
C ARG A 10 2.03 -14.96 11.81
N THR A 11 2.50 -16.10 11.31
CA THR A 11 2.79 -16.30 9.89
C THR A 11 1.53 -16.13 9.04
N ALA A 12 0.42 -16.76 9.42
CA ALA A 12 -0.84 -16.66 8.70
C ALA A 12 -1.37 -15.21 8.65
N LEU A 13 -1.21 -14.43 9.73
CA LEU A 13 -1.58 -13.02 9.76
C LEU A 13 -0.70 -12.18 8.83
N VAL A 14 0.61 -12.44 8.80
CA VAL A 14 1.56 -11.75 7.91
C VAL A 14 1.27 -12.07 6.44
N GLU A 15 1.05 -13.34 6.09
CA GLU A 15 0.68 -13.74 4.73
C GLU A 15 -0.63 -13.09 4.28
N ARG A 16 -1.64 -13.06 5.15
CA ARG A 16 -2.91 -12.40 4.87
C ARG A 16 -2.75 -10.89 4.66
N ALA A 17 -1.93 -10.24 5.49
CA ALA A 17 -1.63 -8.82 5.36
C ALA A 17 -0.86 -8.53 4.08
N ALA A 18 0.16 -9.32 3.75
CA ALA A 18 0.95 -9.20 2.53
C ALA A 18 0.05 -9.33 1.29
N ALA A 19 -0.81 -10.34 1.24
CA ALA A 19 -1.75 -10.52 0.14
C ALA A 19 -2.74 -9.34 0.00
N ALA A 20 -3.21 -8.78 1.12
CA ALA A 20 -4.07 -7.61 1.11
C ALA A 20 -3.35 -6.35 0.59
N LEU A 21 -2.11 -6.12 1.02
CA LEU A 21 -1.29 -4.99 0.57
C LEU A 21 -0.96 -5.10 -0.93
N VAL A 22 -0.64 -6.29 -1.42
CA VAL A 22 -0.39 -6.52 -2.86
C VAL A 22 -1.66 -6.24 -3.68
N ARG A 23 -2.83 -6.76 -3.28
CA ARG A 23 -4.09 -6.45 -3.97
C ARG A 23 -4.41 -4.96 -3.99
N HIS A 24 -4.22 -4.29 -2.85
CA HIS A 24 -4.38 -2.84 -2.73
C HIS A 24 -3.44 -2.10 -3.70
N ALA A 25 -2.15 -2.43 -3.70
CA ALA A 25 -1.17 -1.80 -4.58
C ALA A 25 -1.49 -2.02 -6.07
N VAL A 26 -2.00 -3.19 -6.45
CA VAL A 26 -2.46 -3.47 -7.83
C VAL A 26 -3.60 -2.53 -8.22
N ALA A 27 -4.61 -2.37 -7.37
CA ALA A 27 -5.74 -1.48 -7.64
C ALA A 27 -5.29 -0.02 -7.79
N GLU A 28 -4.38 0.45 -6.93
CA GLU A 28 -3.86 1.81 -7.03
C GLU A 28 -3.03 2.04 -8.30
N LYS A 29 -2.15 1.09 -8.65
CA LYS A 29 -1.34 1.15 -9.87
C LYS A 29 -2.21 1.14 -11.13
N ALA A 30 -3.26 0.34 -11.14
CA ALA A 30 -4.16 0.18 -12.28
C ALA A 30 -5.08 1.39 -12.49
N TRP A 31 -5.58 2.00 -11.40
CA TRP A 31 -6.67 2.97 -11.47
C TRP A 31 -6.34 4.33 -10.86
N LEU A 32 -5.82 4.34 -9.63
CA LEU A 32 -5.57 5.58 -8.89
C LEU A 32 -4.47 6.43 -9.54
N TYR A 33 -3.28 5.86 -9.77
CA TYR A 33 -2.15 6.64 -10.26
C TYR A 33 -2.34 7.20 -11.67
N PRO A 34 -2.98 6.49 -12.62
CA PRO A 34 -3.39 7.09 -13.89
C PRO A 34 -4.31 8.32 -13.70
N ALA A 35 -5.25 8.26 -12.75
CA ALA A 35 -6.10 9.42 -12.44
C ALA A 35 -5.31 10.56 -11.79
N VAL A 36 -4.39 10.25 -10.88
CA VAL A 36 -3.50 11.24 -10.27
C VAL A 36 -2.69 11.99 -11.33
N ARG A 37 -2.08 11.27 -12.28
CA ARG A 37 -1.34 11.88 -13.39
C ARG A 37 -2.19 12.84 -14.22
N ARG A 38 -3.47 12.51 -14.39
CA ARG A 38 -4.41 13.28 -15.23
C ARG A 38 -4.99 14.51 -14.54
N TYR A 39 -5.34 14.40 -13.26
CA TYR A 39 -6.19 15.38 -12.58
C TYR A 39 -5.48 16.18 -11.48
N VAL A 40 -4.28 15.75 -11.05
CA VAL A 40 -3.56 16.42 -9.97
C VAL A 40 -2.40 17.24 -10.56
N PRO A 41 -2.22 18.51 -10.15
CA PRO A 41 -1.01 19.27 -10.46
C PRO A 41 0.25 18.52 -9.98
N ASP A 42 1.27 18.45 -10.84
CA ASP A 42 2.48 17.65 -10.63
C ASP A 42 2.17 16.14 -10.45
N GLY A 43 1.08 15.67 -11.07
CA GLY A 43 0.56 14.31 -10.92
C GLY A 43 1.56 13.23 -11.34
N ASP A 44 2.40 13.49 -12.34
CA ASP A 44 3.44 12.56 -12.79
C ASP A 44 4.50 12.30 -11.71
N ASP A 45 5.02 13.35 -11.10
CA ASP A 45 6.02 13.24 -10.03
C ASP A 45 5.43 12.60 -8.78
N ARG A 46 4.17 12.92 -8.46
CA ARG A 46 3.44 12.30 -7.35
C ARG A 46 3.25 10.82 -7.58
N ALA A 47 2.73 10.43 -8.74
CA ALA A 47 2.52 9.04 -9.10
C ALA A 47 3.85 8.25 -9.08
N GLU A 48 4.95 8.82 -9.58
CA GLU A 48 6.25 8.14 -9.53
C GLU A 48 6.76 7.96 -8.09
N ARG A 49 6.54 8.95 -7.22
CA ARG A 49 6.90 8.84 -5.79
C ARG A 49 6.08 7.74 -5.08
N GLU A 50 4.78 7.64 -5.35
CA GLU A 50 3.95 6.54 -4.83
C GLU A 50 4.36 5.18 -5.40
N LEU A 51 4.71 5.11 -6.69
CA LEU A 51 5.20 3.88 -7.32
C LEU A 51 6.51 3.40 -6.70
N ARG A 52 7.46 4.31 -6.42
CA ARG A 52 8.68 3.97 -5.66
C ARG A 52 8.34 3.49 -4.26
N ALA A 53 7.38 4.13 -3.59
CA ALA A 53 6.93 3.70 -2.28
C ALA A 53 6.39 2.28 -2.26
N HIS A 54 5.62 1.90 -3.27
CA HIS A 54 5.15 0.52 -3.44
C HIS A 54 6.27 -0.47 -3.67
N ARG A 55 7.28 -0.14 -4.49
CA ARG A 55 8.43 -1.02 -4.71
C ARG A 55 9.16 -1.33 -3.40
N GLU A 56 9.38 -0.30 -2.56
CA GLU A 56 10.00 -0.48 -1.23
C GLU A 56 9.16 -1.40 -0.32
N VAL A 57 7.83 -1.26 -0.31
CA VAL A 57 6.94 -2.13 0.47
C VAL A 57 6.96 -3.56 -0.07
N GLU A 58 6.95 -3.74 -1.40
CA GLU A 58 7.01 -5.06 -2.05
C GLU A 58 8.32 -5.80 -1.74
N GLU A 59 9.45 -5.09 -1.75
CA GLU A 59 10.76 -5.64 -1.36
C GLU A 59 10.79 -6.04 0.12
N LEU A 60 10.26 -5.20 1.01
CA LEU A 60 10.17 -5.52 2.45
C LEU A 60 9.25 -6.72 2.70
N LEU A 61 8.12 -6.82 2.00
CA LEU A 61 7.22 -7.96 2.10
C LEU A 61 7.88 -9.24 1.59
N ALA A 62 8.60 -9.18 0.47
CA ALA A 62 9.34 -10.33 -0.05
C ALA A 62 10.36 -10.84 0.97
N SER A 63 11.18 -9.95 1.53
CA SER A 63 12.13 -10.29 2.60
C SER A 63 11.43 -10.86 3.83
N LEU A 64 10.32 -10.25 4.27
CA LEU A 64 9.56 -10.71 5.42
C LEU A 64 9.00 -12.13 5.22
N THR A 65 8.48 -12.43 4.02
CA THR A 65 7.94 -13.76 3.70
C THR A 65 9.03 -14.83 3.55
N ALA A 66 10.27 -14.44 3.24
CA ALA A 66 11.41 -15.34 3.16
C ALA A 66 12.10 -15.57 4.52
N ALA A 67 11.92 -14.66 5.49
CA ALA A 67 12.57 -14.72 6.78
C ALA A 67 12.00 -15.80 7.72
N ASN A 68 12.84 -16.29 8.65
CA ASN A 68 12.41 -17.25 9.67
C ASN A 68 11.40 -16.60 10.64
N PRO A 69 10.15 -17.10 10.76
CA PRO A 69 9.12 -16.51 11.62
C PRO A 69 9.43 -16.44 13.12
N ALA A 70 10.40 -17.23 13.58
CA ALA A 70 10.90 -17.24 14.95
C ALA A 70 12.11 -16.32 15.17
N GLY A 71 12.73 -15.80 14.11
CA GLY A 71 13.91 -14.95 14.16
C GLY A 71 13.61 -13.49 14.55
N GLU A 72 14.65 -12.81 15.01
CA GLU A 72 14.61 -11.37 15.30
C GLU A 72 14.39 -10.55 14.01
N GLU A 73 15.09 -10.91 12.93
CA GLU A 73 14.97 -10.30 11.59
C GLU A 73 13.50 -10.24 11.10
N PHE A 74 12.72 -11.30 11.30
CA PHE A 74 11.30 -11.29 10.92
C PHE A 74 10.52 -10.22 11.68
N THR A 75 10.86 -9.98 12.94
CA THR A 75 10.22 -8.93 13.75
C THR A 75 10.63 -7.55 13.27
N GLU A 76 11.91 -7.35 12.95
CA GLU A 76 12.42 -6.09 12.39
C GLU A 76 11.78 -5.77 11.04
N LEU A 77 11.71 -6.74 10.13
CA LEU A 77 11.07 -6.62 8.83
C LEU A 77 9.57 -6.33 8.97
N LEU A 78 8.88 -6.99 9.89
CA LEU A 78 7.47 -6.72 10.16
C LEU A 78 7.24 -5.27 10.64
N VAL A 79 8.09 -4.78 11.56
CA VAL A 79 8.03 -3.39 12.03
C VAL A 79 8.31 -2.42 10.89
N ALA A 80 9.29 -2.72 10.03
CA ALA A 80 9.61 -1.90 8.86
C ALA A 80 8.45 -1.82 7.87
N VAL A 81 7.80 -2.95 7.54
CA VAL A 81 6.60 -2.98 6.69
C VAL A 81 5.49 -2.12 7.29
N VAL A 82 5.18 -2.31 8.59
CA VAL A 82 4.11 -1.56 9.26
C VAL A 82 4.40 -0.06 9.24
N ALA A 83 5.62 0.35 9.59
CA ALA A 83 6.01 1.76 9.55
C ALA A 83 5.92 2.34 8.14
N ARG A 84 6.39 1.60 7.14
CA ARG A 84 6.42 2.06 5.74
C ARG A 84 5.02 2.23 5.15
N VAL A 85 4.14 1.26 5.37
CA VAL A 85 2.75 1.27 4.92
C VAL A 85 1.96 2.37 5.64
N THR A 86 2.13 2.49 6.96
CA THR A 86 1.43 3.52 7.75
C THR A 86 1.78 4.92 7.26
N ARG A 87 3.06 5.18 7.02
CA ARG A 87 3.52 6.46 6.46
C ARG A 87 2.89 6.74 5.09
N GLN A 88 2.82 5.72 4.22
CA GLN A 88 2.22 5.88 2.90
C GLN A 88 0.72 6.22 3.01
N PHE A 89 -0.04 5.48 3.82
CA PHE A 89 -1.47 5.75 4.00
C PHE A 89 -1.73 7.14 4.54
N VAL A 90 -0.96 7.58 5.55
CA VAL A 90 -1.09 8.95 6.09
C VAL A 90 -0.84 10.00 5.00
N GLU A 91 0.20 9.82 4.20
CA GLU A 91 0.52 10.73 3.10
C GLU A 91 -0.57 10.74 2.01
N GLN A 92 -1.12 9.58 1.67
CA GLN A 92 -2.20 9.48 0.69
C GLN A 92 -3.48 10.16 1.20
N GLU A 93 -3.90 9.83 2.43
CA GLU A 93 -5.11 10.37 3.06
C GLU A 93 -5.03 11.88 3.28
N GLN A 94 -3.88 12.39 3.72
CA GLN A 94 -3.74 13.80 4.08
C GLN A 94 -3.35 14.69 2.90
N THR A 95 -2.79 14.12 1.83
CA THR A 95 -2.26 14.94 0.73
C THR A 95 -2.76 14.52 -0.64
N LEU A 96 -2.67 13.23 -1.00
CA LEU A 96 -2.97 12.77 -2.35
C LEU A 96 -4.47 12.82 -2.63
N PHE A 97 -5.28 12.23 -1.74
CA PHE A 97 -6.73 12.17 -1.92
C PHE A 97 -7.40 13.54 -1.89
N PRO A 98 -7.07 14.47 -0.98
CA PRO A 98 -7.65 15.82 -1.02
C PRO A 98 -7.30 16.58 -2.31
N ARG A 99 -6.09 16.39 -2.85
CA ARG A 99 -5.69 17.00 -4.12
C ARG A 99 -6.41 16.38 -5.30
N LEU A 100 -6.59 15.06 -5.30
CA LEU A 100 -7.35 14.36 -6.32
C LEU A 100 -8.82 14.78 -6.29
N GLU A 101 -9.41 14.89 -5.09
CA GLU A 101 -10.78 15.37 -4.92
C GLU A 101 -10.97 16.80 -5.45
N ALA A 102 -10.00 17.69 -5.21
CA ALA A 102 -10.05 19.06 -5.71
C ALA A 102 -9.88 19.18 -7.24
N GLY A 103 -9.14 18.27 -7.87
CA GLY A 103 -8.81 18.32 -9.30
C GLY A 103 -9.64 17.43 -10.22
N CYS A 104 -10.38 16.46 -9.66
CA CYS A 104 -11.05 15.41 -10.42
C CYS A 104 -12.58 15.57 -10.37
N PRO A 105 -13.29 15.49 -11.51
CA PRO A 105 -14.75 15.50 -11.53
C PRO A 105 -15.35 14.38 -10.65
N GLN A 106 -16.45 14.69 -9.96
CA GLN A 106 -17.06 13.76 -9.02
C GLN A 106 -17.55 12.47 -9.68
N GLU A 107 -18.04 12.51 -10.93
CA GLU A 107 -18.37 11.29 -11.69
C GLU A 107 -17.15 10.38 -11.90
N VAL A 108 -15.97 10.94 -12.15
CA VAL A 108 -14.74 10.19 -12.36
C VAL A 108 -14.28 9.56 -11.05
N LEU A 109 -14.38 10.28 -9.92
CA LEU A 109 -14.09 9.75 -8.60
C LEU A 109 -14.99 8.56 -8.23
N ARG A 110 -16.28 8.62 -8.59
CA ARG A 110 -17.21 7.49 -8.39
C ARG A 110 -16.81 6.28 -9.21
N ASP A 111 -16.55 6.46 -10.52
CA ASP A 111 -16.09 5.39 -11.41
C ASP A 111 -14.77 4.76 -10.93
N LEU A 112 -13.81 5.58 -10.47
CA LEU A 112 -12.58 5.08 -9.86
C LEU A 112 -12.85 4.21 -8.64
N GLY A 113 -13.75 4.64 -7.76
CA GLY A 113 -14.15 3.85 -6.60
C GLY A 113 -14.78 2.50 -6.97
N ASP A 114 -15.59 2.46 -8.03
CA ASP A 114 -16.21 1.23 -8.53
C ASP A 114 -15.17 0.26 -9.11
N ARG A 115 -14.22 0.77 -9.90
CA ARG A 115 -13.13 -0.04 -10.46
C ARG A 115 -12.21 -0.62 -9.38
N VAL A 116 -11.89 0.17 -8.36
CA VAL A 116 -11.08 -0.28 -7.21
C VAL A 116 -11.82 -1.38 -6.43
N ARG A 117 -13.13 -1.25 -6.19
CA ARG A 117 -13.93 -2.30 -5.53
C ARG A 117 -14.08 -3.58 -6.34
N ALA A 118 -14.02 -3.47 -7.67
CA ALA A 118 -14.12 -4.61 -8.58
C ALA A 118 -12.79 -5.33 -8.84
N THR A 119 -11.68 -4.83 -8.28
CA THR A 119 -10.34 -5.44 -8.38
C THR A 119 -10.12 -6.46 -7.26
#